data_AF-B9XLA7-F1
#
_entry.id   AF-B9XLA7-F1
#
_cell.length_a   1.000
_cell.length_b   1.000
_cell.length_c   1.000
_cell.angle_alpha   90.00
_cell.angle_beta   90.00
_cell.angle_gamma   90.00
#
_symmetry.space_group_name_H-M   'P 1'
#
loop_
_entity.id
_entity.type
_entity.pdbx_description
1 polymer ?
#
loop_
_entity_poly.entity_id
_entity_poly.type
_entity_poly.pdbx_seq_one_letter_code
_entity_poly.pdbx_strand_id
1 'polypeptide(L)'
;MMLSMDADQSPRMNTNSNGRRLSTIRSGMTLVEVLLVVAIGFVLFFVLIPPPGHRHNRVIAARMTCMRNLKQIAMAELLWGADNGGRFCATVSTNFGGSLEMLHAGQVAAHFEILNIYLKSAPTLYHCPMDSRQATNATGIKNGEVSYFVSLDADFGRSNLCLVGDRNLTIKGSDAQAGMLVLRSDSKAAWTKEMHSIKSWERNGVVALPDGHAEVVLEKTMARLTQLGAQANRLVFP
;
A
#
# COMPACT_ATOMS: atom_id res chain seq x y z
N MET A 1 94.11 -44.86 14.37
CA MET A 1 93.16 -43.87 13.83
C MET A 1 92.36 -44.61 12.76
N MET A 2 91.31 -45.33 13.17
CA MET A 2 89.90 -45.07 12.80
C MET A 2 89.73 -44.98 11.27
N LEU A 3 89.04 -45.92 10.62
CA LEU A 3 87.58 -46.02 10.64
C LEU A 3 87.07 -47.45 10.36
N SER A 4 86.11 -47.87 11.20
CA SER A 4 85.17 -48.97 10.97
C SER A 4 84.17 -48.56 9.88
N MET A 5 83.85 -49.45 8.96
CA MET A 5 82.66 -49.35 8.09
C MET A 5 81.81 -50.58 8.38
N ASP A 6 80.92 -50.42 9.34
CA ASP A 6 79.90 -51.39 9.69
C ASP A 6 78.82 -51.45 8.60
N ALA A 7 78.50 -52.67 8.15
CA ALA A 7 77.41 -52.96 7.24
C ALA A 7 76.08 -52.88 8.01
N ASP A 8 75.29 -51.84 7.74
CA ASP A 8 73.96 -51.66 8.32
C ASP A 8 72.92 -52.55 7.61
N GLN A 9 72.48 -53.60 8.31
CA GLN A 9 71.28 -54.37 7.98
C GLN A 9 70.07 -53.66 8.59
N SER A 10 69.31 -52.94 7.77
CA SER A 10 67.97 -52.47 8.15
C SER A 10 66.85 -53.37 7.59
N PRO A 11 65.72 -53.53 8.32
CA PRO A 11 64.76 -54.60 8.09
C PRO A 11 63.76 -54.24 6.99
N ARG A 12 63.36 -55.22 6.18
CA ARG A 12 62.25 -55.11 5.22
C ARG A 12 60.93 -54.91 5.98
N MET A 13 60.43 -53.67 6.03
CA MET A 13 59.07 -53.39 6.48
C MET A 13 58.06 -53.89 5.44
N ASN A 14 57.36 -54.97 5.81
CA ASN A 14 56.28 -55.56 5.03
C ASN A 14 54.97 -54.85 5.41
N THR A 15 54.57 -53.81 4.68
CA THR A 15 53.31 -53.12 4.92
C THR A 15 52.17 -53.84 4.22
N ASN A 16 51.53 -54.77 4.94
CA ASN A 16 50.32 -55.45 4.49
C ASN A 16 49.13 -54.46 4.61
N SER A 17 48.95 -53.61 3.60
CA SER A 17 47.82 -52.67 3.55
C SER A 17 46.54 -53.40 3.14
N ASN A 18 45.89 -54.03 4.10
CA ASN A 18 44.50 -54.49 3.99
C ASN A 18 43.57 -53.27 3.92
N GLY A 19 43.49 -52.66 2.73
CA GLY A 19 42.47 -51.68 2.40
C GLY A 19 41.10 -52.35 2.44
N ARG A 20 40.39 -52.24 3.58
CA ARG A 20 38.95 -52.48 3.63
C ARG A 20 38.30 -51.46 2.69
N ARG A 21 38.02 -51.87 1.46
CA ARG A 21 37.15 -51.13 0.54
C ARG A 21 35.81 -50.95 1.26
N LEU A 22 35.49 -49.71 1.67
CA LEU A 22 34.13 -49.32 1.98
C LEU A 22 33.34 -49.50 0.68
N SER A 23 32.63 -50.61 0.55
CA SER A 23 31.68 -50.81 -0.52
C SER A 23 30.57 -49.78 -0.34
N THR A 24 30.62 -48.69 -1.10
CA THR A 24 29.46 -47.83 -1.29
C THR A 24 28.39 -48.67 -1.97
N ILE A 25 27.43 -49.17 -1.19
CA ILE A 25 26.24 -49.83 -1.72
C ILE A 25 25.47 -48.74 -2.49
N ARG A 26 25.61 -48.74 -3.81
CA ARG A 26 24.72 -47.97 -4.69
C ARG A 26 23.39 -48.71 -4.71
N SER A 27 22.49 -48.35 -3.79
CA SER A 27 21.10 -48.76 -3.87
C SER A 27 20.43 -47.98 -4.99
N GLY A 28 20.04 -48.65 -6.07
CA GLY A 28 19.21 -48.05 -7.11
C GLY A 28 17.79 -47.91 -6.58
N MET A 29 17.15 -46.77 -6.83
CA MET A 29 15.73 -46.60 -6.49
C MET A 29 14.86 -47.56 -7.31
N THR A 30 13.86 -48.14 -6.66
CA THR A 30 12.85 -48.94 -7.35
C THR A 30 11.90 -48.05 -8.14
N LEU A 31 11.25 -48.59 -9.18
CA LEU A 31 10.26 -47.84 -9.97
C LEU A 31 9.11 -47.32 -9.09
N VAL A 32 8.74 -48.07 -8.05
CA VAL A 32 7.69 -47.70 -7.08
C VAL A 32 8.12 -46.51 -6.22
N GLU A 33 9.35 -46.51 -5.70
CA GLU A 33 9.87 -45.39 -4.91
C GLU A 33 9.94 -44.10 -5.73
N VAL A 34 10.39 -44.18 -6.98
CA VAL A 34 10.42 -43.02 -7.88
C VAL A 34 9.00 -42.48 -8.13
N LEU A 35 8.03 -43.35 -8.38
CA LEU A 35 6.63 -42.93 -8.56
C LEU A 35 6.06 -42.25 -7.31
N LEU A 36 6.36 -42.77 -6.12
CA LEU A 36 5.90 -42.20 -4.86
C LEU A 36 6.51 -40.81 -4.61
N VAL A 37 7.81 -40.65 -4.85
CA VAL A 37 8.49 -39.35 -4.73
C VAL A 37 7.91 -38.33 -5.71
N VAL A 38 7.69 -38.73 -6.96
CA VAL A 38 7.07 -37.87 -7.98
C VAL A 38 5.63 -37.50 -7.60
N ALA A 39 4.83 -38.45 -7.10
CA ALA A 39 3.46 -38.21 -6.66
C ALA A 39 3.40 -37.20 -5.50
N ILE A 40 4.24 -37.37 -4.48
CA ILE A 40 4.36 -36.41 -3.36
C ILE A 40 4.81 -35.04 -3.89
N GLY A 41 5.76 -35.02 -4.82
CA GLY A 41 6.23 -33.80 -5.49
C GLY A 41 5.10 -33.02 -6.16
N PHE A 42 4.21 -33.70 -6.89
CA PHE A 42 3.05 -33.06 -7.52
C PHE A 42 2.08 -32.46 -6.48
N VAL A 43 1.77 -33.20 -5.41
CA VAL A 43 0.88 -32.70 -4.35
C VAL A 43 1.45 -31.42 -3.71
N LEU A 44 2.74 -31.45 -3.36
CA LEU A 44 3.41 -30.27 -2.78
C LEU A 44 3.43 -29.09 -3.75
N PHE A 45 3.70 -29.33 -5.04
CA PHE A 45 3.69 -28.28 -6.06
C PHE A 45 2.32 -27.57 -6.13
N PHE A 46 1.22 -28.31 -6.13
CA PHE A 46 -0.12 -27.70 -6.19
C PHE A 46 -0.53 -26.96 -4.91
N VAL A 47 -0.04 -27.39 -3.73
CA VAL A 47 -0.33 -26.72 -2.45
C VAL A 47 0.49 -25.43 -2.28
N LEU A 48 1.71 -25.39 -2.82
CA LEU A 48 2.60 -24.22 -2.69
C LEU A 48 2.29 -23.10 -3.69
N ILE A 49 1.61 -23.40 -4.80
CA ILE A 49 1.21 -22.37 -5.77
C ILE A 49 0.05 -21.55 -5.20
N PRO A 50 0.17 -20.21 -5.11
CA PRO A 50 -0.95 -19.37 -4.71
C PRO A 50 -2.16 -19.60 -5.61
N PRO A 51 -3.38 -19.73 -5.06
CA PRO A 51 -4.55 -20.05 -5.86
C PRO A 51 -4.83 -18.96 -6.90
N PRO A 52 -5.40 -19.32 -8.07
CA PRO A 52 -5.85 -18.35 -9.05
C PRO A 52 -6.82 -17.36 -8.38
N GLY A 53 -6.59 -16.06 -8.56
CA GLY A 53 -7.38 -15.01 -7.92
C GLY A 53 -6.80 -14.44 -6.62
N HIS A 54 -5.70 -14.97 -6.08
CA HIS A 54 -5.04 -14.38 -4.90
C HIS A 54 -4.74 -12.88 -5.08
N ARG A 55 -4.23 -12.49 -6.26
CA ARG A 55 -4.00 -11.06 -6.59
C ARG A 55 -5.30 -10.26 -6.58
N HIS A 56 -6.37 -10.79 -7.16
CA HIS A 56 -7.68 -10.13 -7.21
C HIS A 56 -8.22 -9.87 -5.81
N ASN A 57 -8.22 -10.91 -4.96
CA ASN A 57 -8.68 -10.82 -3.58
C ASN A 57 -7.83 -9.86 -2.74
N ARG A 58 -6.51 -9.84 -2.96
CA ARG A 58 -5.60 -8.88 -2.31
C ARG A 58 -5.95 -7.44 -2.67
N VAL A 59 -6.19 -7.13 -3.95
CA VAL A 59 -6.57 -5.78 -4.38
C VAL A 59 -7.92 -5.37 -3.78
N ILE A 60 -8.90 -6.29 -3.73
CA ILE A 60 -10.19 -6.02 -3.08
C ILE A 60 -9.99 -5.74 -1.59
N ALA A 61 -9.26 -6.58 -0.87
CA ALA A 61 -9.00 -6.39 0.57
C ALA A 61 -8.27 -5.07 0.86
N ALA A 62 -7.29 -4.71 0.03
CA ALA A 62 -6.58 -3.45 0.12
C ALA A 62 -7.48 -2.24 -0.16
N ARG A 63 -8.40 -2.34 -1.15
CA ARG A 63 -9.41 -1.31 -1.40
C ARG A 63 -10.40 -1.18 -0.25
N MET A 64 -10.86 -2.28 0.34
CA MET A 64 -11.71 -2.25 1.54
C MET A 64 -11.00 -1.59 2.72
N THR A 65 -9.69 -1.82 2.85
CA THR A 65 -8.84 -1.16 3.86
C THR A 65 -8.74 0.35 3.59
N CYS A 66 -8.49 0.77 2.35
CA CYS A 66 -8.52 2.18 1.95
C CYS A 66 -9.87 2.85 2.28
N MET A 67 -10.97 2.21 1.89
CA MET A 67 -12.31 2.72 2.17
C MET A 67 -12.61 2.84 3.67
N ARG A 68 -12.15 1.88 4.47
CA ARG A 68 -12.21 1.98 5.94
C ARG A 68 -11.41 3.17 6.46
N ASN A 69 -10.20 3.40 5.94
CA ASN A 69 -9.34 4.50 6.34
C ASN A 69 -10.00 5.86 6.02
N LEU A 70 -10.49 6.06 4.79
CA LEU A 70 -11.24 7.26 4.40
C LEU A 70 -12.51 7.46 5.22
N LYS A 71 -13.23 6.38 5.55
CA LYS A 71 -14.40 6.45 6.44
C LYS A 71 -14.02 6.91 7.85
N GLN A 72 -12.91 6.41 8.41
CA GLN A 72 -12.42 6.87 9.71
C GLN A 72 -12.05 8.35 9.67
N ILE A 73 -11.35 8.81 8.62
CA ILE A 73 -11.01 10.23 8.42
C ILE A 73 -12.28 11.09 8.36
N ALA A 74 -13.28 10.68 7.57
CA ALA A 74 -14.55 11.42 7.49
C ALA A 74 -15.30 11.47 8.83
N MET A 75 -15.28 10.39 9.61
CA MET A 75 -15.83 10.40 10.97
C MET A 75 -15.08 11.37 11.89
N ALA A 76 -13.76 11.47 11.79
CA ALA A 76 -12.98 12.41 12.58
C ALA A 76 -13.26 13.86 12.22
N GLU A 77 -13.48 14.16 10.94
CA GLU A 77 -13.94 15.46 10.47
C GLU A 77 -15.34 15.82 11.01
N LEU A 78 -16.26 14.86 11.04
CA LEU A 78 -17.57 15.05 11.66
C LEU A 78 -17.45 15.38 13.16
N LEU A 79 -16.61 14.64 13.90
CA LEU A 79 -16.37 14.89 15.32
C LEU A 79 -15.70 16.25 15.55
N TRP A 80 -14.70 16.59 14.74
CA TRP A 80 -14.06 17.90 14.78
C TRP A 80 -15.08 19.01 14.56
N GLY A 81 -15.93 18.88 13.55
CA GLY A 81 -16.97 19.87 13.26
C GLY A 81 -18.03 19.97 14.34
N ALA A 82 -18.38 18.87 15.01
CA ALA A 82 -19.28 18.89 16.16
C ALA A 82 -18.72 19.75 17.31
N ASP A 83 -17.40 19.69 17.54
CA ASP A 83 -16.72 20.47 18.58
C ASP A 83 -16.40 21.92 18.13
N ASN A 84 -16.43 22.21 16.82
CA ASN A 84 -15.98 23.47 16.22
C ASN A 84 -17.05 24.18 15.38
N GLY A 85 -18.30 24.18 15.86
CA GLY A 85 -19.37 25.03 15.31
C GLY A 85 -19.91 24.59 13.94
N GLY A 86 -19.86 23.30 13.64
CA GLY A 86 -20.45 22.71 12.43
C GLY A 86 -19.69 23.03 11.16
N ARG A 87 -18.36 23.16 11.23
CA ARG A 87 -17.47 23.43 10.09
C ARG A 87 -16.41 22.35 10.00
N PHE A 88 -15.95 22.02 8.79
CA PHE A 88 -14.85 21.07 8.65
C PHE A 88 -13.51 21.74 8.96
N CYS A 89 -12.55 20.94 9.44
CA CYS A 89 -11.22 21.43 9.81
C CYS A 89 -10.54 22.18 8.67
N ALA A 90 -10.78 21.72 7.43
CA ALA A 90 -10.28 22.32 6.20
C ALA A 90 -10.78 23.75 5.92
N THR A 91 -11.88 24.17 6.54
CA THR A 91 -12.54 25.48 6.31
C THR A 91 -12.28 26.50 7.41
N VAL A 92 -11.59 26.10 8.47
CA VAL A 92 -11.31 26.94 9.64
C VAL A 92 -9.85 27.35 9.65
N SER A 93 -9.59 28.62 9.99
CA SER A 93 -8.23 29.17 10.05
C SER A 93 -7.39 28.50 11.14
N THR A 94 -6.09 28.39 10.92
CA THR A 94 -5.10 27.93 11.90
C THR A 94 -5.08 28.79 13.17
N ASN A 95 -5.50 30.06 13.08
CA ASN A 95 -5.67 30.93 14.25
C ASN A 95 -6.78 30.46 15.20
N PHE A 96 -7.70 29.62 14.71
CA PHE A 96 -8.79 29.01 15.48
C PHE A 96 -8.64 27.48 15.58
N GLY A 97 -7.43 26.95 15.37
CA GLY A 97 -7.15 25.50 15.48
C GLY A 97 -7.61 24.66 14.27
N GLY A 98 -8.03 25.30 13.18
CA GLY A 98 -8.29 24.62 11.90
C GLY A 98 -7.02 24.48 11.05
N SER A 99 -7.21 24.18 9.76
CA SER A 99 -6.12 23.81 8.84
C SER A 99 -6.15 24.54 7.49
N LEU A 100 -7.00 25.56 7.34
CA LEU A 100 -7.23 26.25 6.06
C LEU A 100 -5.93 26.74 5.40
N GLU A 101 -5.08 27.44 6.16
CA GLU A 101 -3.82 28.00 5.68
C GLU A 101 -2.80 26.90 5.33
N MET A 102 -2.78 25.80 6.09
CA MET A 102 -1.92 24.64 5.82
C MET A 102 -2.29 23.98 4.49
N LEU A 103 -3.59 23.77 4.25
CA LEU A 103 -4.10 23.22 3.00
C LEU A 103 -3.86 24.17 1.81
N HIS A 104 -4.00 25.49 2.00
CA HIS A 104 -3.61 26.46 0.98
C HIS A 104 -2.11 26.39 0.64
N ALA A 105 -1.26 26.03 1.61
CA ALA A 105 0.17 25.78 1.40
C ALA A 105 0.49 24.36 0.88
N GLY A 106 -0.52 23.52 0.61
CA GLY A 106 -0.34 22.14 0.14
C GLY A 106 0.07 21.13 1.23
N GLN A 107 -0.02 21.51 2.50
CA GLN A 107 0.40 20.70 3.65
C GLN A 107 -0.74 19.79 4.15
N VAL A 108 -1.12 18.81 3.33
CA VAL A 108 -2.15 17.81 3.64
C VAL A 108 -1.81 17.00 4.91
N ALA A 109 -0.54 16.68 5.13
CA ALA A 109 -0.12 15.96 6.34
C ALA A 109 -0.47 16.73 7.62
N ALA A 110 -0.21 18.04 7.66
CA ALA A 110 -0.47 18.88 8.83
C ALA A 110 -1.98 18.99 9.13
N HIS A 111 -2.81 19.00 8.09
CA HIS A 111 -4.27 18.90 8.23
C HIS A 111 -4.68 17.61 8.95
N PHE A 112 -4.13 16.47 8.53
CA PHE A 112 -4.42 15.18 9.16
C PHE A 112 -3.85 15.04 10.58
N GLU A 113 -2.75 15.72 10.89
CA GLU A 113 -2.22 15.76 12.26
C GLU A 113 -3.20 16.38 13.25
N ILE A 114 -3.97 17.39 12.84
CA ILE A 114 -5.01 18.00 13.69
C ILE A 114 -6.12 16.98 14.02
N LEU A 115 -6.51 16.14 13.06
CA LEU A 115 -7.56 15.13 13.26
C LEU A 115 -7.11 13.94 14.14
N ASN A 116 -5.81 13.77 14.40
CA ASN A 116 -5.31 12.68 15.25
C ASN A 116 -5.85 12.72 16.69
N ILE A 117 -6.33 13.87 17.16
CA ILE A 117 -7.03 13.98 18.44
C ILE A 117 -8.25 13.05 18.52
N TYR A 118 -8.94 12.82 17.39
CA TYR A 118 -10.09 11.91 17.31
C TYR A 118 -9.72 10.51 16.80
N LEU A 119 -8.69 10.40 15.97
CA LEU A 119 -8.40 9.14 15.27
C LEU A 119 -7.60 8.14 16.11
N LYS A 120 -6.89 8.55 17.18
CA LYS A 120 -6.01 7.69 18.00
C LYS A 120 -5.22 6.65 17.18
N SER A 121 -4.83 7.01 15.95
CA SER A 121 -4.36 6.08 14.93
C SER A 121 -2.93 6.39 14.52
N ALA A 122 -2.22 5.35 14.08
CA ALA A 122 -0.87 5.46 13.55
C ALA A 122 -0.86 6.16 12.16
N PRO A 123 0.29 6.70 11.72
CA PRO A 123 0.45 7.32 10.40
C PRO A 123 -0.01 6.44 9.22
N THR A 124 -0.04 5.12 9.40
CA THR A 124 -0.52 4.14 8.43
C THR A 124 -1.99 4.30 8.03
N LEU A 125 -2.81 5.00 8.84
CA LEU A 125 -4.19 5.33 8.48
C LEU A 125 -4.25 6.20 7.22
N TYR A 126 -3.34 7.16 7.10
CA TYR A 126 -3.29 8.14 6.00
C TYR A 126 -2.65 7.60 4.72
N HIS A 127 -2.29 6.32 4.74
CA HIS A 127 -1.71 5.61 3.62
C HIS A 127 -2.70 4.56 3.07
N CYS A 128 -2.86 4.55 1.75
CA CYS A 128 -3.62 3.53 1.05
C CYS A 128 -2.71 2.33 0.79
N PRO A 129 -3.09 1.08 1.15
CA PRO A 129 -2.23 -0.09 0.93
C PRO A 129 -1.97 -0.43 -0.55
N MET A 130 -2.66 0.25 -1.47
CA MET A 130 -2.44 0.15 -2.92
C MET A 130 -1.60 1.31 -3.48
N ASP A 131 -1.29 2.33 -2.69
CA ASP A 131 -0.37 3.39 -3.10
C ASP A 131 1.05 2.82 -3.13
N SER A 132 1.74 3.01 -4.25
CA SER A 132 3.10 2.48 -4.43
C SER A 132 4.16 3.32 -3.72
N ARG A 133 3.82 4.56 -3.32
CA ARG A 133 4.68 5.41 -2.49
C ARG A 133 4.78 4.78 -1.10
N GLN A 134 5.99 4.62 -0.58
CA GLN A 134 6.15 4.01 0.73
C GLN A 134 5.80 5.01 1.85
N ALA A 135 4.84 4.67 2.70
CA ALA A 135 4.77 5.27 4.01
C ALA A 135 5.96 4.77 4.83
N THR A 136 6.76 5.70 5.35
CA THR A 136 7.81 5.31 6.30
C THR A 136 7.14 5.04 7.65
N ASN A 137 7.59 4.03 8.40
CA ASN A 137 7.16 3.83 9.79
C ASN A 137 7.74 4.92 10.72
N ALA A 138 7.97 6.12 10.20
CA ALA A 138 8.48 7.26 10.93
C ALA A 138 7.44 7.79 11.92
N THR A 139 7.91 8.47 12.94
CA THR A 139 7.08 9.23 13.86
C THR A 139 6.48 10.44 13.12
N GLY A 140 5.16 10.50 13.00
CA GLY A 140 4.44 11.62 12.36
C GLY A 140 3.97 11.33 10.93
N ILE A 141 3.29 12.31 10.33
CA ILE A 141 2.73 12.19 8.97
C ILE A 141 3.56 13.08 8.05
N LYS A 142 4.00 12.56 6.90
CA LYS A 142 4.71 13.36 5.88
C LYS A 142 3.85 13.53 4.65
N ASN A 143 3.87 14.72 4.05
CA ASN A 143 3.01 15.05 2.91
C ASN A 143 3.14 14.02 1.77
N GLY A 144 4.36 13.73 1.31
CA GLY A 144 4.59 12.78 0.22
C GLY A 144 4.22 11.31 0.53
N GLU A 145 3.88 10.98 1.77
CA GLU A 145 3.49 9.63 2.21
C GLU A 145 1.96 9.48 2.35
N VAL A 146 1.22 10.59 2.35
CA VAL A 146 -0.24 10.62 2.45
C VAL A 146 -0.88 10.22 1.13
N SER A 147 -1.80 9.27 1.13
CA SER A 147 -2.45 8.73 -0.09
C SER A 147 -3.76 9.42 -0.47
N TYR A 148 -4.18 10.43 0.28
CA TYR A 148 -5.49 11.06 0.12
C TYR A 148 -5.38 12.56 -0.13
N PHE A 149 -6.20 13.09 -1.04
CA PHE A 149 -6.44 14.51 -1.17
C PHE A 149 -7.54 14.96 -0.19
N VAL A 150 -7.58 16.26 0.10
CA VAL A 150 -8.60 16.91 0.94
C VAL A 150 -9.36 17.95 0.13
N SER A 151 -10.67 18.04 0.31
CA SER A 151 -11.52 19.06 -0.29
C SER A 151 -11.65 20.28 0.60
N LEU A 152 -11.42 21.47 0.06
CA LEU A 152 -11.62 22.75 0.74
C LEU A 152 -13.07 23.25 0.66
N ASP A 153 -13.88 22.66 -0.22
CA ASP A 153 -15.25 23.12 -0.50
C ASP A 153 -16.31 22.18 0.09
N ALA A 154 -15.89 21.13 0.81
CA ALA A 154 -16.78 20.27 1.56
C ALA A 154 -17.53 21.07 2.65
N ASP A 155 -18.81 20.79 2.81
CA ASP A 155 -19.68 21.47 3.77
C ASP A 155 -20.77 20.50 4.25
N PHE A 156 -21.17 20.63 5.52
CA PHE A 156 -22.17 19.75 6.13
C PHE A 156 -23.56 19.85 5.46
N GLY A 157 -23.89 21.01 4.87
CA GLY A 157 -25.13 21.21 4.13
C GLY A 157 -25.15 20.57 2.74
N ARG A 158 -23.99 20.10 2.24
CA ARG A 158 -23.82 19.51 0.91
C ARG A 158 -23.19 18.13 1.01
N SER A 159 -23.97 17.15 1.46
CA SER A 159 -23.55 15.76 1.67
C SER A 159 -23.05 15.06 0.41
N ASN A 160 -23.36 15.59 -0.76
CA ASN A 160 -22.97 15.04 -2.06
C ASN A 160 -21.58 15.50 -2.54
N LEU A 161 -20.90 16.39 -1.81
CA LEU A 161 -19.53 16.77 -2.16
C LEU A 161 -18.52 15.73 -1.68
N CYS A 162 -17.36 15.69 -2.32
CA CYS A 162 -16.24 14.92 -1.78
C CYS A 162 -15.62 15.70 -0.61
N LEU A 163 -15.35 15.01 0.50
CA LEU A 163 -14.61 15.53 1.65
C LEU A 163 -13.12 15.17 1.55
N VAL A 164 -12.83 13.88 1.35
CA VAL A 164 -11.48 13.33 1.19
C VAL A 164 -11.53 12.18 0.18
N GLY A 165 -10.44 11.90 -0.52
CA GLY A 165 -10.41 10.79 -1.47
C GLY A 165 -9.02 10.43 -1.94
N ASP A 166 -8.92 9.34 -2.70
CA ASP A 166 -7.63 8.84 -3.19
C ASP A 166 -6.92 9.84 -4.10
N ARG A 167 -5.60 9.97 -3.94
CA ARG A 167 -4.78 10.91 -4.71
C ARG A 167 -4.54 10.50 -6.18
N ASN A 168 -4.97 9.31 -6.63
CA ASN A 168 -4.71 8.79 -7.98
C ASN A 168 -5.59 9.43 -9.06
N LEU A 169 -5.66 10.75 -9.12
CA LEU A 169 -6.39 11.47 -10.16
C LEU A 169 -5.46 11.98 -11.24
N THR A 170 -5.96 11.99 -12.47
CA THR A 170 -5.37 12.67 -13.62
C THR A 170 -6.26 13.82 -14.03
N ILE A 171 -5.65 14.87 -14.57
CA ILE A 171 -6.34 16.01 -15.19
C ILE A 171 -5.77 16.19 -16.59
N LYS A 172 -6.64 16.09 -17.60
CA LYS A 172 -6.24 16.16 -19.01
C LYS A 172 -5.15 15.12 -19.38
N GLY A 173 -5.13 13.98 -18.68
CA GLY A 173 -4.20 12.87 -18.92
C GLY A 173 -2.87 12.96 -18.18
N SER A 174 -2.62 14.02 -17.40
CA SER A 174 -1.45 14.14 -16.51
C SER A 174 -1.85 13.88 -15.07
N ASP A 175 -1.00 13.21 -14.30
CA ASP A 175 -1.24 12.96 -12.88
C ASP A 175 -1.38 14.27 -12.10
N ALA A 176 -2.32 14.31 -11.16
CA ALA A 176 -2.50 15.42 -10.25
C ALA A 176 -1.23 15.62 -9.43
N GLN A 177 -0.71 16.84 -9.45
CA GLN A 177 0.50 17.21 -8.72
C GLN A 177 0.15 17.61 -7.29
N ALA A 178 1.14 17.52 -6.39
CA ALA A 178 1.02 18.01 -5.03
C ALA A 178 0.61 19.50 -5.01
N GLY A 179 -0.21 19.87 -4.03
CA GLY A 179 -0.78 21.21 -3.89
C GLY A 179 -2.23 21.33 -4.37
N MET A 180 -2.69 22.56 -4.52
CA MET A 180 -4.09 22.84 -4.80
C MET A 180 -4.43 22.66 -6.29
N LEU A 181 -5.48 21.90 -6.54
CA LEU A 181 -6.08 21.67 -7.84
C LEU A 181 -7.55 22.10 -7.82
N VAL A 182 -7.95 22.87 -8.83
CA VAL A 182 -9.34 23.30 -9.02
C VAL A 182 -10.03 22.36 -10.00
N LEU A 183 -10.93 21.52 -9.47
CA LEU A 183 -11.72 20.57 -10.25
C LEU A 183 -13.02 21.25 -10.73
N ARG A 184 -13.19 21.39 -12.03
CA ARG A 184 -14.37 22.00 -12.67
C ARG A 184 -15.16 20.94 -13.43
N SER A 185 -16.38 21.26 -13.83
CA SER A 185 -17.22 20.38 -14.63
C SER A 185 -16.61 20.03 -16.00
N ASP A 186 -15.79 20.93 -16.56
CA ASP A 186 -15.03 20.74 -17.81
C ASP A 186 -13.62 20.16 -17.59
N SER A 187 -13.20 19.96 -16.34
CA SER A 187 -11.97 19.25 -16.03
C SER A 187 -12.10 17.81 -16.52
N LYS A 188 -11.27 17.42 -17.49
CA LYS A 188 -11.13 16.02 -17.95
C LYS A 188 -10.42 15.19 -16.88
N ALA A 189 -11.12 14.94 -15.78
CA ALA A 189 -10.62 14.21 -14.63
C ALA A 189 -10.87 12.71 -14.80
N ALA A 190 -9.88 11.88 -14.48
CA ALA A 190 -9.99 10.43 -14.50
C ALA A 190 -9.07 9.80 -13.46
N TRP A 191 -9.40 8.62 -12.96
CA TRP A 191 -8.51 7.85 -12.08
C TRP A 191 -7.29 7.34 -12.84
N THR A 192 -6.13 7.23 -12.20
CA THR A 192 -4.96 6.52 -12.76
C THR A 192 -5.12 5.01 -12.59
N LYS A 193 -4.21 4.24 -13.20
CA LYS A 193 -4.12 2.78 -12.98
C LYS A 193 -3.24 2.42 -11.77
N GLU A 194 -2.64 3.39 -11.11
CA GLU A 194 -1.61 3.16 -10.09
C GLU A 194 -2.20 2.59 -8.79
N MET A 195 -3.47 2.93 -8.48
CA MET A 195 -4.20 2.44 -7.31
C MET A 195 -5.50 1.78 -7.71
N HIS A 196 -5.93 0.79 -6.92
CA HIS A 196 -7.25 0.11 -6.99
C HIS A 196 -7.62 -0.59 -8.32
N SER A 197 -6.76 -0.57 -9.33
CA SER A 197 -6.96 -1.24 -10.61
C SER A 197 -6.81 -2.76 -10.48
N ILE A 198 -7.94 -3.47 -10.51
CA ILE A 198 -7.98 -4.94 -10.55
C ILE A 198 -7.66 -5.46 -11.95
N LYS A 199 -8.27 -4.85 -12.96
CA LYS A 199 -8.12 -5.16 -14.38
C LYS A 199 -7.43 -3.97 -15.05
N SER A 200 -6.62 -4.22 -16.07
CA SER A 200 -5.83 -3.18 -16.74
C SER A 200 -6.66 -2.06 -17.37
N TRP A 201 -7.98 -2.26 -17.55
CA TRP A 201 -8.92 -1.28 -18.09
C TRP A 201 -9.86 -0.67 -17.04
N GLU A 202 -9.88 -1.16 -15.81
CA GLU A 202 -10.83 -0.68 -14.79
C GLU A 202 -10.13 0.32 -13.85
N ARG A 203 -10.41 1.61 -14.07
CA ARG A 203 -9.87 2.70 -13.25
C ARG A 203 -10.90 3.16 -12.23
N ASN A 204 -10.46 3.25 -10.99
CA ASN A 204 -11.32 3.62 -9.86
C ASN A 204 -10.49 4.24 -8.73
N GLY A 205 -11.20 4.95 -7.87
CA GLY A 205 -10.68 5.46 -6.60
C GLY A 205 -11.79 5.40 -5.56
N VAL A 206 -11.43 5.67 -4.32
CA VAL A 206 -12.31 5.72 -3.18
C VAL A 206 -12.39 7.16 -2.71
N VAL A 207 -13.60 7.59 -2.36
CA VAL A 207 -13.86 8.90 -1.77
C VAL A 207 -14.73 8.74 -0.54
N ALA A 208 -14.59 9.65 0.41
CA ALA A 208 -15.54 9.83 1.48
C ALA A 208 -16.20 11.20 1.41
N LEU A 209 -17.46 11.24 1.86
CA LEU A 209 -18.36 12.37 1.75
C LEU A 209 -18.55 13.02 3.13
N PRO A 210 -19.06 14.27 3.18
CA PRO A 210 -19.37 14.99 4.41
C PRO A 210 -20.28 14.28 5.40
N ASP A 211 -21.10 13.33 4.95
CA ASP A 211 -21.99 12.53 5.83
C ASP A 211 -21.28 11.31 6.43
N GLY A 212 -20.00 11.11 6.11
CA GLY A 212 -19.23 9.97 6.59
C GLY A 212 -19.37 8.68 5.77
N HIS A 213 -20.15 8.71 4.69
CA HIS A 213 -20.17 7.63 3.71
C HIS A 213 -18.85 7.58 2.95
N ALA A 214 -18.39 6.37 2.62
CA ALA A 214 -17.24 6.16 1.74
C ALA A 214 -17.63 5.18 0.64
N GLU A 215 -17.23 5.48 -0.59
CA GLU A 215 -17.61 4.71 -1.77
C GLU A 215 -16.52 4.63 -2.82
N VAL A 216 -16.58 3.58 -3.62
CA VAL A 216 -15.76 3.43 -4.82
C VAL A 216 -16.39 4.25 -5.95
N VAL A 217 -15.62 5.16 -6.53
CA VAL A 217 -15.97 5.91 -7.73
C VAL A 217 -15.28 5.27 -8.91
N LEU A 218 -16.08 4.80 -9.87
CA LEU A 218 -15.58 4.25 -11.12
C LEU A 218 -15.35 5.38 -12.13
N GLU A 219 -14.50 5.17 -13.12
CA GLU A 219 -14.28 6.14 -14.21
C GLU A 219 -15.60 6.59 -14.87
N LYS A 220 -16.53 5.66 -15.08
CA LYS A 220 -17.87 5.95 -15.65
C LYS A 220 -18.76 6.84 -14.77
N THR A 221 -18.52 6.90 -13.45
CA THR A 221 -19.26 7.75 -12.52
C THR A 221 -18.43 8.96 -12.06
N MET A 222 -17.23 9.15 -12.60
CA MET A 222 -16.32 10.24 -12.20
C MET A 222 -16.93 11.63 -12.40
N ALA A 223 -17.76 11.79 -13.44
CA ALA A 223 -18.46 13.04 -13.73
C ALA A 223 -19.31 13.55 -12.56
N ARG A 224 -19.78 12.67 -11.66
CA ARG A 224 -20.46 13.12 -10.44
C ARG A 224 -19.53 14.00 -9.61
N LEU A 225 -18.28 13.60 -9.38
CA LEU A 225 -17.34 14.39 -8.58
C LEU A 225 -17.02 15.77 -9.17
N THR A 226 -17.19 15.94 -10.49
CA THR A 226 -16.99 17.23 -11.19
C THR A 226 -18.27 18.06 -11.35
N GLN A 227 -19.45 17.44 -11.21
CA GLN A 227 -20.76 18.06 -11.41
C GLN A 227 -21.49 18.43 -10.11
N LEU A 228 -21.02 17.97 -8.94
CA LEU A 228 -21.74 18.11 -7.67
C LEU A 228 -21.67 19.51 -7.01
N GLY A 229 -21.14 20.51 -7.72
CA GLY A 229 -21.19 21.92 -7.32
C GLY A 229 -21.20 22.87 -8.52
N ALA A 230 -22.04 23.91 -8.48
CA ALA A 230 -22.08 24.99 -9.48
C ALA A 230 -20.80 25.86 -9.49
N GLN A 231 -19.89 25.62 -8.55
CA GLN A 231 -18.59 26.26 -8.41
C GLN A 231 -17.53 25.17 -8.26
N ALA A 232 -16.34 25.43 -8.77
CA ALA A 232 -15.25 24.46 -8.81
C ALA A 232 -14.93 23.88 -7.43
N ASN A 233 -14.54 22.60 -7.37
CA ASN A 233 -14.11 21.94 -6.14
C ASN A 233 -12.58 22.02 -6.01
N ARG A 234 -12.10 22.72 -4.98
CA ARG A 234 -10.68 22.88 -4.65
C ARG A 234 -10.22 21.69 -3.84
N LEU A 235 -9.42 20.85 -4.50
CA LEU A 235 -8.81 19.67 -3.92
C LEU A 235 -7.33 19.94 -3.64
N VAL A 236 -6.83 19.55 -2.48
CA VAL A 236 -5.43 19.70 -2.11
C VAL A 236 -4.77 18.33 -2.08
N PHE A 237 -3.80 18.12 -2.96
CA PHE A 237 -3.09 16.86 -3.13
C PHE A 237 -1.78 16.83 -2.33
N PRO A 238 -1.42 15.66 -1.78
CA PRO A 238 -0.18 15.44 -1.03
C PRO A 238 1.07 15.35 -1.91
#